data_AF-A0A444JCT6-F1
#
_entry.id   AF-A0A444JCT6-F1
#
_cell.length_a   1.000
_cell.length_b   1.000
_cell.length_c   1.000
_cell.angle_alpha   90.00
_cell.angle_beta   90.00
_cell.angle_gamma   90.00
#
_symmetry.space_group_name_H-M   'P 1'
#
loop_
_entity.id
_entity.type
_entity.pdbx_description
1 polymer ?
#
loop_
_entity_poly.entity_id
_entity_poly.type
_entity_poly.pdbx_seq_one_letter_code
_entity_poly.pdbx_strand_id
1 'polypeptide(L)'
;GKDINTGVQEFHENPVEFMNRIPPKYDGEALDSSGASMFDQAGIEQNTHVEARDRLRRQVTERDEIAVGRAAFADNDEADGFVDELRFSGLQSMEENGLMQAGLEEFPWSDDYWALYLGSLGHRYADPDFPASGDWKENYDYIKQYPAAEIVAQGNAEAINRLSPAEKYDILVGDIDYSLTRKMWEQGRKYYVRDGKVETWMGLCHGWAPASYMLPRPTGTATVLAADGETYLTFYPSDVKALATLLWAKVKCRSRFIGGRCNDKDPAKDPQTGRILSPICFDTNPGTWHLAIVNQIGASRRSMVMDATYDYQVWNQPVLSYSYRYFHPKSMYYADSVAEARVAVGDFTNDKFAQFRSNDTDSIVGIEMKVSYVVEKTPDHAKIDSSADDQVKTVVYLYDLELDFAGNIIGGEWYQNAHPDFLWTPVQGERLLTAAERHISLNENWQSGQPLAEQWQQSASMAAEYEQAPLAAIVEQLIEFSNS
;
A
#
# COMPACT_ATOMS: atom_id res chain seq x y z
N GLY A 1 -9.08 -31.63 -22.51
CA GLY A 1 -9.71 -32.02 -21.23
C GLY A 1 -9.69 -30.79 -20.36
N LYS A 2 -10.64 -30.64 -19.43
CA LYS A 2 -10.57 -29.54 -18.46
C LYS A 2 -9.39 -29.82 -17.50
N ASP A 3 -8.62 -28.79 -17.20
CA ASP A 3 -7.47 -28.91 -16.30
C ASP A 3 -7.95 -28.94 -14.85
N ILE A 4 -7.34 -29.78 -14.03
CA ILE A 4 -7.63 -29.84 -12.59
C ILE A 4 -6.91 -28.70 -11.87
N ASN A 5 -7.57 -28.06 -10.92
CA ASN A 5 -6.93 -27.14 -9.99
C ASN A 5 -6.22 -27.97 -8.90
N THR A 6 -4.90 -28.12 -9.02
CA THR A 6 -4.09 -28.92 -8.11
C THR A 6 -4.06 -28.35 -6.69
N GLY A 7 -4.16 -27.02 -6.52
CA GLY A 7 -4.24 -26.41 -5.19
C GLY A 7 -5.50 -26.85 -4.43
N VAL A 8 -6.65 -26.83 -5.11
CA VAL A 8 -7.92 -27.27 -4.52
C VAL A 8 -7.90 -28.78 -4.24
N GLN A 9 -7.27 -29.57 -5.11
CA GLN A 9 -7.06 -31.00 -4.86
C GLN A 9 -6.25 -31.24 -3.57
N GLU A 10 -5.13 -30.55 -3.40
CA GLU A 10 -4.28 -30.67 -2.20
C GLU A 10 -5.02 -30.24 -0.93
N PHE A 11 -5.89 -29.22 -1.02
CA PHE A 11 -6.78 -28.87 0.08
C PHE A 11 -7.74 -30.01 0.45
N HIS A 12 -8.33 -30.71 -0.52
CA HIS A 12 -9.20 -31.84 -0.22
C HIS A 12 -8.47 -33.02 0.43
N GLU A 13 -7.19 -33.20 0.11
CA GLU A 13 -6.32 -34.24 0.68
C GLU A 13 -5.85 -33.90 2.11
N ASN A 14 -5.43 -32.65 2.36
CA ASN A 14 -5.01 -32.19 3.67
C ASN A 14 -5.40 -30.71 3.92
N PRO A 15 -6.64 -30.43 4.32
CA PRO A 15 -7.15 -29.05 4.39
C PRO A 15 -6.44 -28.22 5.46
N VAL A 16 -6.14 -28.82 6.62
CA VAL A 16 -5.47 -28.12 7.73
C VAL A 16 -4.07 -27.67 7.32
N GLU A 17 -3.31 -28.52 6.63
CA GLU A 17 -1.99 -28.14 6.13
C GLU A 17 -2.10 -27.05 5.05
N PHE A 18 -3.00 -27.24 4.08
CA PHE A 18 -3.18 -26.33 2.97
C PHE A 18 -3.61 -24.93 3.43
N MET A 19 -4.57 -24.83 4.36
CA MET A 19 -5.03 -23.56 4.92
C MET A 19 -3.92 -22.77 5.62
N ASN A 20 -2.86 -23.41 6.10
CA ASN A 20 -1.73 -22.73 6.75
C ASN A 20 -0.60 -22.36 5.78
N ARG A 21 -0.74 -22.63 4.48
CA ARG A 21 0.25 -22.24 3.47
C ARG A 21 0.14 -20.75 3.15
N ILE A 22 1.29 -20.14 2.89
CA ILE A 22 1.36 -18.77 2.37
C ILE A 22 1.13 -18.80 0.85
N PRO A 23 0.27 -17.92 0.31
CA PRO A 23 0.11 -17.75 -1.12
C PRO A 23 1.44 -17.55 -1.86
N PRO A 24 1.65 -18.25 -2.98
CA PRO A 24 2.85 -18.03 -3.79
C PRO A 24 2.85 -16.62 -4.37
N LYS A 25 4.03 -15.97 -4.33
CA LYS A 25 4.29 -14.69 -5.00
C LYS A 25 5.16 -14.94 -6.23
N TYR A 26 4.97 -14.14 -7.27
CA TYR A 26 5.62 -14.27 -8.57
C TYR A 26 6.22 -12.94 -9.01
N ASP A 27 7.33 -13.05 -9.71
CA ASP A 27 8.00 -11.97 -10.43
C ASP A 27 7.87 -12.26 -11.94
N GLY A 28 6.93 -11.57 -12.59
CA GLY A 28 6.40 -12.01 -13.87
C GLY A 28 5.81 -13.43 -13.78
N GLU A 29 6.34 -14.36 -14.58
CA GLU A 29 5.92 -15.77 -14.58
C GLU A 29 6.77 -16.66 -13.64
N ALA A 30 7.87 -16.12 -13.09
CA ALA A 30 8.76 -16.88 -12.21
C ALA A 30 8.22 -16.86 -10.79
N LEU A 31 8.21 -18.04 -10.13
CA LEU A 31 7.96 -18.09 -8.69
C LEU A 31 9.03 -17.27 -7.98
N ASP A 32 8.59 -16.35 -7.15
CA ASP A 32 9.49 -15.52 -6.37
C ASP A 32 10.11 -16.37 -5.25
N SER A 33 11.29 -16.91 -5.54
CA SER A 33 12.10 -17.67 -4.58
C SER A 33 12.97 -16.78 -3.71
N SER A 34 12.97 -15.49 -4.01
CA SER A 34 13.60 -14.52 -3.17
C SER A 34 12.71 -14.35 -1.94
N GLY A 35 13.29 -14.41 -0.75
CA GLY A 35 12.71 -13.67 0.36
C GLY A 35 12.74 -12.16 0.11
N ALA A 36 13.03 -11.68 -1.11
CA ALA A 36 13.34 -10.31 -1.50
C ALA A 36 12.08 -9.47 -1.68
N SER A 37 11.29 -9.50 -0.64
CA SER A 37 10.93 -8.21 -0.11
C SER A 37 12.18 -7.58 0.52
N MET A 38 12.35 -6.26 0.56
CA MET A 38 13.43 -5.61 1.34
C MET A 38 13.29 -5.87 2.87
N PHE A 39 12.48 -6.85 3.26
CA PHE A 39 11.99 -7.08 4.60
C PHE A 39 12.77 -8.23 5.22
N ASP A 40 13.22 -7.98 6.44
CA ASP A 40 14.05 -8.91 7.19
C ASP A 40 13.27 -10.20 7.49
N GLN A 41 13.82 -11.33 7.05
CA GLN A 41 13.28 -12.66 7.36
C GLN A 41 13.25 -12.92 8.88
N ALA A 42 14.07 -12.21 9.66
CA ALA A 42 14.07 -12.27 11.12
C ALA A 42 12.86 -11.55 11.78
N GLY A 43 12.16 -10.67 11.05
CA GLY A 43 10.95 -9.99 11.52
C GLY A 43 9.72 -10.90 11.58
N ILE A 44 9.75 -12.04 10.87
CA ILE A 44 8.68 -13.04 10.82
C ILE A 44 8.55 -13.79 12.16
N GLU A 45 9.59 -13.79 13.00
CA GLU A 45 9.64 -14.58 14.24
C GLU A 45 9.42 -13.76 15.54
N GLN A 46 9.39 -12.42 15.48
CA GLN A 46 9.31 -11.57 16.68
C GLN A 46 7.93 -10.93 16.86
N ASN A 47 7.09 -11.66 17.59
CA ASN A 47 5.67 -11.38 17.80
C ASN A 47 5.40 -10.31 18.90
N THR A 48 6.15 -9.20 18.93
CA THR A 48 6.23 -8.33 20.12
C THR A 48 5.50 -6.99 20.09
N HIS A 49 5.00 -6.43 18.97
CA HIS A 49 4.65 -4.99 18.94
C HIS A 49 3.30 -4.63 18.26
N VAL A 50 2.19 -5.21 18.73
CA VAL A 50 0.80 -4.87 18.32
C VAL A 50 0.54 -3.35 18.25
N GLU A 51 1.17 -2.55 19.12
CA GLU A 51 1.00 -1.10 19.15
C GLU A 51 1.54 -0.34 17.93
N ALA A 52 2.59 -0.85 17.27
CA ALA A 52 3.14 -0.19 16.07
C ALA A 52 2.19 -0.34 14.89
N ARG A 53 1.66 -1.55 14.70
CA ARG A 53 0.58 -1.87 13.78
C ARG A 53 -0.66 -1.01 14.03
N ASP A 54 -1.07 -0.90 15.30
CA ASP A 54 -2.21 -0.06 15.70
C ASP A 54 -2.00 1.43 15.43
N ARG A 55 -0.76 1.93 15.47
CA ARG A 55 -0.47 3.34 15.16
C ARG A 55 -0.58 3.60 13.66
N LEU A 56 -0.08 2.69 12.82
CA LEU A 56 -0.14 2.82 11.37
C LEU A 56 -1.59 2.76 10.87
N ARG A 57 -2.38 1.81 11.37
CA ARG A 57 -3.80 1.68 11.00
C ARG A 57 -4.62 2.92 11.39
N ARG A 58 -4.39 3.49 12.58
CA ARG A 58 -5.03 4.75 13.02
C ARG A 58 -4.68 5.98 12.18
N GLN A 59 -3.61 5.92 11.38
CA GLN A 59 -3.29 7.01 10.44
C GLN A 59 -4.15 6.94 9.18
N VAL A 60 -4.68 5.76 8.84
CA VAL A 60 -5.44 5.53 7.60
C VAL A 60 -6.94 5.29 7.81
N THR A 61 -7.40 5.02 9.05
CA THR A 61 -8.82 4.81 9.37
C THR A 61 -9.44 5.96 10.17
N GLU A 62 -10.67 6.38 9.80
CA GLU A 62 -11.49 7.32 10.59
C GLU A 62 -12.56 6.64 11.47
N ARG A 63 -12.84 5.34 11.26
CA ARG A 63 -13.88 4.59 11.97
C ARG A 63 -13.37 3.23 12.43
N ASP A 64 -13.39 3.00 13.74
CA ASP A 64 -13.23 1.68 14.38
C ASP A 64 -14.60 1.27 14.93
N GLU A 65 -15.49 0.71 14.11
CA GLU A 65 -16.75 0.13 14.58
C GLU A 65 -16.83 -1.37 14.27
N ILE A 66 -17.36 -2.12 15.24
CA ILE A 66 -17.36 -3.59 15.29
C ILE A 66 -18.76 -4.08 14.91
N ALA A 67 -18.87 -4.92 13.87
CA ALA A 67 -20.07 -5.69 13.59
C ALA A 67 -19.84 -7.19 13.88
N VAL A 68 -20.88 -7.85 14.41
CA VAL A 68 -20.88 -9.25 14.84
C VAL A 68 -21.83 -10.04 13.93
N GLY A 69 -21.33 -11.05 13.20
CA GLY A 69 -22.17 -11.88 12.32
C GLY A 69 -21.44 -13.10 11.75
N ARG A 70 -22.23 -14.07 11.27
CA ARG A 70 -21.73 -15.20 10.44
C ARG A 70 -21.30 -14.67 9.06
N ALA A 71 -20.63 -15.51 8.24
CA ALA A 71 -19.94 -15.23 6.96
C ALA A 71 -20.66 -14.42 5.85
N ALA A 72 -21.82 -13.83 6.12
CA ALA A 72 -22.33 -12.66 5.39
C ALA A 72 -21.45 -11.43 5.68
N PHE A 73 -21.54 -10.41 4.81
CA PHE A 73 -20.85 -9.13 5.00
C PHE A 73 -21.10 -8.58 6.41
N ALA A 74 -20.03 -8.19 7.09
CA ALA A 74 -20.13 -7.35 8.28
C ALA A 74 -20.20 -5.87 7.84
N ASP A 75 -20.80 -4.98 8.62
CA ASP A 75 -20.94 -3.55 8.24
C ASP A 75 -19.60 -2.86 7.91
N ASN A 76 -18.47 -3.39 8.43
CA ASN A 76 -17.10 -2.93 8.18
C ASN A 76 -16.37 -3.70 7.06
N ASP A 77 -17.09 -4.58 6.37
CA ASP A 77 -16.65 -5.52 5.34
C ASP A 77 -17.68 -5.55 4.19
N GLU A 78 -18.09 -4.36 3.74
CA GLU A 78 -19.00 -4.16 2.61
C GLU A 78 -18.29 -3.42 1.46
N ALA A 79 -18.36 -3.98 0.25
CA ALA A 79 -17.76 -3.36 -0.92
C ALA A 79 -18.43 -2.02 -1.29
N ASP A 80 -19.75 -1.86 -1.09
CA ASP A 80 -20.51 -0.65 -1.46
C ASP A 80 -20.02 0.62 -0.75
N GLY A 81 -19.68 0.49 0.54
CA GLY A 81 -19.11 1.59 1.34
C GLY A 81 -17.66 1.93 0.98
N PHE A 82 -17.00 1.09 0.18
CA PHE A 82 -15.58 1.17 -0.12
C PHE A 82 -15.28 1.61 -1.55
N VAL A 83 -15.79 0.87 -2.54
CA VAL A 83 -15.46 1.13 -3.95
C VAL A 83 -16.01 2.46 -4.40
N ASP A 84 -15.37 3.08 -5.40
CA ASP A 84 -15.83 4.35 -5.97
C ASP A 84 -17.31 4.30 -6.37
N GLU A 85 -17.73 3.20 -6.99
CA GLU A 85 -19.12 2.86 -7.29
C GLU A 85 -19.29 1.33 -7.40
N LEU A 86 -20.25 0.74 -6.67
CA LEU A 86 -20.56 -0.69 -6.78
C LEU A 86 -21.49 -0.94 -7.98
N ARG A 87 -20.91 -1.20 -9.15
CA ARG A 87 -21.64 -1.41 -10.41
C ARG A 87 -22.04 -2.86 -10.66
N PHE A 88 -21.24 -3.81 -10.16
CA PHE A 88 -21.41 -5.24 -10.42
C PHE A 88 -21.41 -6.02 -9.11
N SER A 89 -22.52 -6.71 -8.84
CA SER A 89 -22.71 -7.55 -7.66
C SER A 89 -22.65 -9.06 -7.94
N GLY A 90 -22.72 -9.48 -9.21
CA GLY A 90 -22.83 -10.91 -9.57
C GLY A 90 -21.90 -11.32 -10.71
N LEU A 91 -21.36 -12.54 -10.62
CA LEU A 91 -20.35 -13.08 -11.54
C LEU A 91 -20.80 -13.10 -13.01
N GLN A 92 -22.07 -13.38 -13.28
CA GLN A 92 -22.62 -13.37 -14.65
C GLN A 92 -22.46 -12.00 -15.30
N SER A 93 -22.82 -10.93 -14.57
CA SER A 93 -22.69 -9.56 -15.07
C SER A 93 -21.22 -9.16 -15.28
N MET A 94 -20.32 -9.63 -14.41
CA MET A 94 -18.89 -9.39 -14.55
C MET A 94 -18.31 -10.09 -15.79
N GLU A 95 -18.68 -11.35 -16.02
CA GLU A 95 -18.31 -12.14 -17.20
C GLU A 95 -18.79 -11.47 -18.49
N GLU A 96 -20.07 -11.09 -18.56
CA GLU A 96 -20.68 -10.44 -19.74
C GLU A 96 -20.06 -9.07 -20.07
N ASN A 97 -19.49 -8.39 -19.07
CA ASN A 97 -18.81 -7.10 -19.25
C ASN A 97 -17.28 -7.25 -19.39
N GLY A 98 -16.76 -8.48 -19.52
CA GLY A 98 -15.33 -8.72 -19.73
C GLY A 98 -14.46 -8.37 -18.52
N LEU A 99 -15.02 -8.39 -17.31
CA LEU A 99 -14.36 -8.01 -16.06
C LEU A 99 -13.63 -9.17 -15.38
N MET A 100 -13.40 -10.28 -16.07
CA MET A 100 -12.55 -11.37 -15.57
C MET A 100 -11.08 -10.99 -15.46
N GLN A 101 -10.68 -9.89 -16.09
CA GLN A 101 -9.34 -9.32 -15.98
C GLN A 101 -9.41 -7.81 -16.21
N ALA A 102 -8.54 -7.07 -15.52
CA ALA A 102 -8.30 -5.67 -15.80
C ALA A 102 -6.92 -5.27 -15.30
N GLY A 103 -6.29 -4.34 -16.01
CA GLY A 103 -5.13 -3.60 -15.55
C GLY A 103 -5.37 -2.11 -15.70
N LEU A 104 -4.69 -1.32 -14.87
CA LEU A 104 -4.69 0.13 -14.98
C LEU A 104 -3.78 0.57 -16.14
N GLU A 105 -4.22 1.58 -16.88
CA GLU A 105 -3.41 2.19 -17.96
C GLU A 105 -2.26 3.02 -17.36
N GLU A 106 -2.55 3.77 -16.31
CA GLU A 106 -1.56 4.49 -15.52
C GLU A 106 -1.08 3.61 -14.37
N PHE A 107 0.23 3.32 -14.37
CA PHE A 107 0.85 2.48 -13.35
C PHE A 107 1.07 3.31 -12.08
N PRO A 108 0.57 2.85 -10.92
CA PRO A 108 1.07 3.35 -9.65
C PRO A 108 2.61 3.28 -9.66
N TRP A 109 3.30 4.36 -9.31
CA TRP A 109 4.76 4.38 -9.39
C TRP A 109 5.42 3.66 -8.19
N SER A 110 6.47 2.88 -8.45
CA SER A 110 7.35 2.35 -7.40
C SER A 110 8.13 3.47 -6.73
N ASP A 111 8.37 3.33 -5.43
CA ASP A 111 9.22 4.19 -4.59
C ASP A 111 9.80 3.37 -3.43
N ASP A 112 10.63 3.99 -2.60
CA ASP A 112 11.01 3.42 -1.31
C ASP A 112 9.87 3.55 -0.29
N TYR A 113 9.90 2.71 0.74
CA TYR A 113 9.06 2.88 1.91
C TYR A 113 9.66 3.88 2.92
N TRP A 114 10.80 4.53 2.60
CA TRP A 114 11.44 5.58 3.39
C TRP A 114 11.58 5.22 4.87
N ALA A 115 12.37 4.18 5.12
CA ALA A 115 12.50 3.52 6.40
C ALA A 115 12.84 4.48 7.55
N LEU A 116 12.17 4.33 8.69
CA LEU A 116 12.38 5.20 9.85
C LEU A 116 13.76 5.04 10.46
N TYR A 117 14.36 3.83 10.38
CA TYR A 117 15.71 3.57 10.90
C TYR A 117 16.80 4.27 10.08
N LEU A 118 16.54 4.57 8.80
CA LEU A 118 17.43 5.36 7.93
C LEU A 118 17.19 6.87 8.03
N GLY A 119 16.21 7.30 8.83
CA GLY A 119 15.85 8.70 9.01
C GLY A 119 14.71 9.18 8.11
N SER A 120 13.92 8.28 7.51
CA SER A 120 12.83 8.62 6.58
C SER A 120 13.35 9.54 5.45
N LEU A 121 12.73 10.69 5.17
CA LEU A 121 13.23 11.63 4.15
C LEU A 121 14.52 12.36 4.55
N GLY A 122 15.04 12.15 5.77
CA GLY A 122 16.40 12.57 6.15
C GLY A 122 17.50 11.61 5.66
N HIS A 123 17.13 10.52 4.99
CA HIS A 123 18.02 9.54 4.40
C HIS A 123 18.77 10.12 3.19
N ARG A 124 20.10 10.24 3.28
CA ARG A 124 20.98 10.63 2.17
C ARG A 124 21.27 9.43 1.26
N TYR A 125 20.23 8.91 0.60
CA TYR A 125 20.29 7.67 -0.16
C TYR A 125 21.35 7.62 -1.28
N ALA A 126 21.74 8.78 -1.80
CA ALA A 126 22.73 8.90 -2.86
C ALA A 126 24.14 9.29 -2.37
N ASP A 127 24.33 9.44 -1.05
CA ASP A 127 25.63 9.70 -0.46
C ASP A 127 26.38 8.38 -0.25
N PRO A 128 27.49 8.13 -0.98
CA PRO A 128 28.23 6.87 -0.87
C PRO A 128 28.89 6.66 0.49
N ASP A 129 29.06 7.73 1.28
CA ASP A 129 29.67 7.66 2.61
C ASP A 129 28.61 7.50 3.72
N PHE A 130 27.31 7.57 3.40
CA PHE A 130 26.25 7.35 4.38
C PHE A 130 26.27 5.89 4.86
N PRO A 131 26.22 5.63 6.19
CA PRO A 131 26.42 4.27 6.71
C PRO A 131 25.38 3.24 6.26
N ALA A 132 24.13 3.66 6.08
CA ALA A 132 22.98 2.78 5.81
C ALA A 132 22.87 1.59 6.80
N SER A 133 23.25 1.83 8.05
CA SER A 133 23.29 0.82 9.12
C SER A 133 21.88 0.46 9.58
N GLY A 134 21.69 -0.78 10.05
CA GLY A 134 20.46 -1.18 10.76
C GLY A 134 20.26 -0.45 12.09
N ASP A 135 21.31 0.19 12.63
CA ASP A 135 21.22 1.05 13.82
C ASP A 135 20.87 2.49 13.42
N TRP A 136 19.66 2.92 13.82
CA TRP A 136 19.19 4.29 13.64
C TRP A 136 20.17 5.35 14.15
N LYS A 137 20.84 5.08 15.28
CA LYS A 137 21.71 6.08 15.91
C LYS A 137 22.97 6.32 15.10
N GLU A 138 23.54 5.28 14.49
CA GLU A 138 24.73 5.41 13.64
C GLU A 138 24.43 6.30 12.43
N ASN A 139 23.28 6.09 11.79
CA ASN A 139 22.82 6.92 10.68
C ASN A 139 22.56 8.37 11.11
N TYR A 140 21.93 8.58 12.27
CA TYR A 140 21.66 9.93 12.79
C TYR A 140 22.94 10.68 13.17
N ASP A 141 23.89 10.00 13.83
CA ASP A 141 25.18 10.58 14.21
C ASP A 141 25.96 11.05 12.97
N TYR A 142 25.88 10.31 11.86
CA TYR A 142 26.47 10.73 10.58
C TYR A 142 25.91 12.07 10.09
N ILE A 143 24.58 12.24 10.08
CA ILE A 143 23.95 13.51 9.69
C ILE A 143 24.36 14.66 10.62
N LYS A 144 24.52 14.38 11.91
CA LYS A 144 25.00 15.36 12.90
C LYS A 144 26.47 15.75 12.67
N GLN A 145 27.29 14.83 12.17
CA GLN A 145 28.69 15.05 11.87
C GLN A 145 28.90 15.86 10.59
N TYR A 146 27.99 15.75 9.61
CA TYR A 146 28.07 16.44 8.33
C TYR A 146 26.82 17.28 8.05
N PRO A 147 26.61 18.41 8.75
CA PRO A 147 25.39 19.20 8.62
C PRO A 147 25.18 19.76 7.20
N ALA A 148 23.93 19.72 6.71
CA ALA A 148 23.57 20.25 5.38
C ALA A 148 23.99 21.71 5.17
N ALA A 149 23.83 22.56 6.19
CA ALA A 149 24.22 23.97 6.12
C ALA A 149 25.71 24.17 5.81
N GLU A 150 26.59 23.31 6.34
CA GLU A 150 28.02 23.38 6.06
C GLU A 150 28.35 22.91 4.64
N ILE A 151 27.61 21.92 4.13
CA ILE A 151 27.74 21.43 2.75
C ILE A 151 27.31 22.51 1.76
N VAL A 152 26.18 23.19 2.02
CA VAL A 152 25.70 24.31 1.19
C VAL A 152 26.71 25.46 1.21
N ALA A 153 27.24 25.82 2.38
CA ALA A 153 28.21 26.90 2.51
C ALA A 153 29.53 26.66 1.75
N GLN A 154 29.89 25.40 1.47
CA GLN A 154 31.04 25.06 0.64
C GLN A 154 30.78 25.28 -0.86
N GLY A 155 29.52 25.40 -1.28
CA GLY A 155 29.13 25.68 -2.67
C GLY A 155 29.39 24.54 -3.66
N ASN A 156 29.62 23.31 -3.18
CA ASN A 156 29.82 22.16 -4.05
C ASN A 156 28.47 21.59 -4.50
N ALA A 157 28.07 21.90 -5.74
CA ALA A 157 26.80 21.46 -6.32
C ALA A 157 26.60 19.93 -6.30
N GLU A 158 27.65 19.14 -6.48
CA GLU A 158 27.54 17.67 -6.42
C GLU A 158 27.22 17.19 -5.01
N ALA A 159 27.86 17.77 -3.99
CA ALA A 159 27.59 17.44 -2.60
C ALA A 159 26.19 17.89 -2.17
N ILE A 160 25.76 19.09 -2.59
CA ILE A 160 24.40 19.60 -2.35
C ILE A 160 23.35 18.68 -2.98
N ASN A 161 23.59 18.17 -4.19
CA ASN A 161 22.66 17.26 -4.85
C ASN A 161 22.56 15.88 -4.17
N ARG A 162 23.51 15.50 -3.31
CA ARG A 162 23.46 14.24 -2.51
C ARG A 162 22.79 14.41 -1.14
N LEU A 163 22.39 15.64 -0.78
CA LEU A 163 21.58 15.87 0.42
C LEU A 163 20.25 15.10 0.32
N SER A 164 19.68 14.79 1.47
CA SER A 164 18.42 14.05 1.54
C SER A 164 17.23 14.87 1.01
N PRO A 165 16.11 14.24 0.62
CA PRO A 165 14.92 14.96 0.16
C PRO A 165 14.44 16.03 1.15
N ALA A 166 14.47 15.74 2.46
CA ALA A 166 14.07 16.71 3.48
C ALA A 166 15.06 17.89 3.60
N GLU A 167 16.37 17.63 3.51
CA GLU A 167 17.37 18.70 3.56
C GLU A 167 17.28 19.62 2.34
N LYS A 168 17.08 19.05 1.15
CA LYS A 168 16.82 19.84 -0.08
C LYS A 168 15.57 20.69 0.06
N TYR A 169 14.49 20.14 0.65
CA TYR A 169 13.26 20.90 0.89
C TYR A 169 13.47 22.06 1.86
N ASP A 170 14.15 21.82 3.00
CA ASP A 170 14.44 22.88 3.98
C ASP A 170 15.27 24.01 3.34
N ILE A 171 16.27 23.67 2.50
CA ILE A 171 17.07 24.66 1.75
C ILE A 171 16.21 25.42 0.73
N LEU A 172 15.37 24.70 -0.02
CA LEU A 172 14.48 25.30 -1.03
C LEU A 172 13.60 26.39 -0.42
N VAL A 173 13.03 26.13 0.76
CA VAL A 173 12.10 27.05 1.44
C VAL A 173 12.81 28.04 2.36
N GLY A 174 14.13 27.96 2.51
CA GLY A 174 14.89 28.86 3.37
C GLY A 174 14.71 28.61 4.87
N ASP A 175 14.32 27.41 5.27
CA ASP A 175 14.16 27.04 6.67
C ASP A 175 15.52 26.75 7.32
N ILE A 176 16.08 27.75 7.99
CA ILE A 176 17.37 27.66 8.69
C ILE A 176 17.35 26.72 9.90
N ASP A 177 16.17 26.38 10.43
CA ASP A 177 16.03 25.43 11.54
C ASP A 177 15.95 23.98 11.05
N TYR A 178 15.97 23.77 9.73
CA TYR A 178 15.86 22.47 9.07
C TYR A 178 14.69 21.65 9.63
N SER A 179 13.52 22.28 9.74
CA SER A 179 12.40 21.74 10.52
C SER A 179 11.94 20.40 9.95
N LEU A 180 11.82 20.26 8.63
CA LEU A 180 11.38 19.00 8.04
C LEU A 180 12.39 17.89 8.32
N THR A 181 13.68 18.16 8.08
CA THR A 181 14.78 17.21 8.33
C THR A 181 14.80 16.76 9.79
N ARG A 182 14.71 17.70 10.74
CA ARG A 182 14.66 17.37 12.17
C ARG A 182 13.46 16.49 12.50
N LYS A 183 12.27 16.80 11.95
CA LYS A 183 11.08 15.99 12.20
C LYS A 183 11.20 14.59 11.60
N MET A 184 11.89 14.41 10.47
CA MET A 184 12.11 13.09 9.88
C MET A 184 12.91 12.18 10.81
N TRP A 185 14.03 12.67 11.34
CA TRP A 185 14.85 11.94 12.31
C TRP A 185 14.13 11.72 13.65
N GLU A 186 13.30 12.67 14.09
CA GLU A 186 12.48 12.56 15.30
C GLU A 186 11.50 11.37 15.26
N GLN A 187 11.04 10.95 14.08
CA GLN A 187 10.14 9.79 13.95
C GLN A 187 10.80 8.50 14.45
N GLY A 188 12.00 8.20 13.96
CA GLY A 188 12.79 7.04 14.40
C GLY A 188 13.28 7.19 15.84
N ARG A 189 13.67 8.40 16.25
CA ARG A 189 14.17 8.68 17.61
C ARG A 189 13.19 8.24 18.70
N LYS A 190 11.88 8.43 18.52
CA LYS A 190 10.85 8.04 19.50
C LYS A 190 10.86 6.54 19.79
N TYR A 191 11.03 5.72 18.75
CA TYR A 191 11.15 4.27 18.88
C TYR A 191 12.48 3.89 19.50
N TYR A 192 13.58 4.47 19.00
CA TYR A 192 14.92 4.19 19.52
C TYR A 192 15.06 4.52 21.02
N VAL A 193 14.54 5.65 21.48
CA VAL A 193 14.56 6.02 22.91
C VAL A 193 13.72 5.10 23.77
N ARG A 194 12.59 4.61 23.24
CA ARG A 194 11.68 3.72 23.98
C ARG A 194 12.20 2.29 24.06
N ASP A 195 12.67 1.77 22.92
CA ASP A 195 12.89 0.34 22.71
C ASP A 195 14.37 -0.02 22.48
N GLY A 196 15.26 0.97 22.33
CA GLY A 196 16.68 0.77 22.00
C GLY A 196 16.95 0.43 20.54
N LYS A 197 15.90 0.31 19.71
CA LYS A 197 15.97 0.05 18.26
C LYS A 197 14.81 0.69 17.53
N VAL A 198 14.95 0.81 16.21
CA VAL A 198 13.85 1.11 15.28
C VAL A 198 13.69 -0.13 14.40
N GLU A 199 12.50 -0.70 14.34
CA GLU A 199 12.30 -1.89 13.50
C GLU A 199 12.46 -1.51 12.03
N THR A 200 13.16 -2.34 11.27
CA THR A 200 13.55 -2.05 9.88
C THR A 200 12.36 -1.92 8.95
N TRP A 201 11.28 -2.66 9.18
CA TRP A 201 10.05 -2.59 8.37
C TRP A 201 9.25 -1.29 8.57
N MET A 202 9.52 -0.51 9.63
CA MET A 202 8.77 0.74 9.87
C MET A 202 9.15 1.80 8.84
N GLY A 203 8.14 2.33 8.14
CA GLY A 203 8.33 3.42 7.19
C GLY A 203 7.02 4.09 6.79
N LEU A 204 7.04 4.67 5.60
CA LEU A 204 6.00 5.49 4.99
C LEU A 204 5.27 4.78 3.84
N CYS A 205 5.24 3.44 3.80
CA CYS A 205 4.49 2.69 2.77
C CYS A 205 3.01 3.12 2.68
N HIS A 206 2.39 3.46 3.81
CA HIS A 206 1.03 4.00 3.90
C HIS A 206 0.84 5.38 3.24
N GLY A 207 1.92 6.16 3.07
CA GLY A 207 1.91 7.41 2.31
C GLY A 207 2.27 7.20 0.85
N TRP A 208 3.25 6.33 0.58
CA TRP A 208 3.67 5.99 -0.78
C TRP A 208 2.54 5.36 -1.58
N ALA A 209 1.89 4.33 -1.03
CA ALA A 209 0.86 3.57 -1.73
C ALA A 209 -0.25 4.46 -2.32
N PRO A 210 -0.92 5.36 -1.58
CA PRO A 210 -1.88 6.28 -2.18
C PRO A 210 -1.23 7.36 -3.08
N ALA A 211 -0.08 7.93 -2.70
CA ALA A 211 0.59 8.93 -3.53
C ALA A 211 0.88 8.40 -4.94
N SER A 212 1.22 7.12 -5.05
CA SER A 212 1.59 6.43 -6.29
C SER A 212 0.55 6.50 -7.42
N TYR A 213 -0.73 6.59 -7.07
CA TYR A 213 -1.83 6.66 -8.04
C TYR A 213 -2.72 7.89 -7.87
N MET A 214 -2.50 8.70 -6.83
CA MET A 214 -3.22 9.95 -6.62
C MET A 214 -2.46 11.17 -7.16
N LEU A 215 -1.16 11.04 -7.39
CA LEU A 215 -0.33 12.09 -7.97
C LEU A 215 0.34 11.58 -9.26
N PRO A 216 0.52 12.45 -10.27
CA PRO A 216 1.25 12.09 -11.47
C PRO A 216 2.67 11.62 -11.15
N ARG A 217 3.17 10.66 -11.92
CA ARG A 217 4.57 10.24 -11.85
C ARG A 217 5.48 11.43 -12.17
N PRO A 218 6.51 11.73 -11.35
CA PRO A 218 7.59 12.63 -11.75
C PRO A 218 8.52 11.91 -12.72
N THR A 219 8.49 12.28 -14.00
CA THR A 219 9.18 11.56 -15.08
C THR A 219 10.63 12.00 -15.31
N GLY A 220 11.03 13.14 -14.75
CA GLY A 220 12.38 13.69 -14.88
C GLY A 220 12.84 14.47 -13.65
N THR A 221 14.06 15.02 -13.71
CA THR A 221 14.60 15.89 -12.66
C THR A 221 13.97 17.28 -12.69
N ALA A 222 13.66 17.85 -11.53
CA ALA A 222 13.30 19.26 -11.36
C ALA A 222 14.49 20.04 -10.78
N THR A 223 14.99 21.04 -11.50
CA THR A 223 16.04 21.94 -11.01
C THR A 223 15.45 23.28 -10.62
N VAL A 224 15.58 23.68 -9.35
CA VAL A 224 14.94 24.88 -8.79
C VAL A 224 15.93 25.77 -8.04
N LEU A 225 15.67 27.08 -8.03
CA LEU A 225 16.44 28.07 -7.27
C LEU A 225 15.92 28.16 -5.83
N ALA A 226 16.81 27.99 -4.85
CA ALA A 226 16.48 28.05 -3.43
C ALA A 226 16.17 29.49 -2.96
N ALA A 227 15.66 29.60 -1.73
CA ALA A 227 15.26 30.86 -1.11
C ALA A 227 16.37 31.92 -1.01
N ASP A 228 17.65 31.50 -1.02
CA ASP A 228 18.80 32.41 -1.00
C ASP A 228 19.03 33.14 -2.34
N GLY A 229 18.38 32.71 -3.42
CA GLY A 229 18.56 33.27 -4.75
C GLY A 229 19.87 32.90 -5.44
N GLU A 230 20.67 32.00 -4.87
CA GLU A 230 21.99 31.61 -5.36
C GLU A 230 22.13 30.09 -5.54
N THR A 231 21.57 29.29 -4.63
CA THR A 231 21.73 27.84 -4.61
C THR A 231 20.72 27.17 -5.54
N TYR A 232 21.22 26.46 -6.57
CA TYR A 232 20.39 25.59 -7.40
C TYR A 232 20.33 24.19 -6.80
N LEU A 233 19.12 23.67 -6.62
CA LEU A 233 18.83 22.33 -6.13
C LEU A 233 18.32 21.46 -7.27
N THR A 234 18.87 20.25 -7.42
CA THR A 234 18.31 19.22 -8.29
C THR A 234 17.51 18.22 -7.47
N PHE A 235 16.20 18.19 -7.68
CA PHE A 235 15.31 17.15 -7.20
C PHE A 235 15.20 16.07 -8.27
N TYR A 236 15.69 14.87 -7.94
CA TYR A 236 15.53 13.68 -8.78
C TYR A 236 14.11 13.12 -8.62
N PRO A 237 13.62 12.30 -9.57
CA PRO A 237 12.34 11.60 -9.41
C PRO A 237 12.15 10.97 -8.02
N SER A 238 13.18 10.31 -7.49
CA SER A 238 13.18 9.75 -6.13
C SER A 238 12.95 10.80 -5.04
N ASP A 239 13.55 12.00 -5.15
CA ASP A 239 13.32 13.09 -4.18
C ASP A 239 11.88 13.61 -4.22
N VAL A 240 11.32 13.77 -5.43
CA VAL A 240 9.95 14.27 -5.62
C VAL A 240 8.93 13.23 -5.14
N LYS A 241 9.15 11.94 -5.44
CA LYS A 241 8.37 10.82 -4.91
C LYS A 241 8.43 10.77 -3.38
N ALA A 242 9.60 10.98 -2.78
CA ALA A 242 9.76 11.04 -1.32
C ALA A 242 8.86 12.11 -0.69
N LEU A 243 8.90 13.34 -1.22
CA LEU A 243 8.09 14.44 -0.71
C LEU A 243 6.57 14.19 -0.89
N ALA A 244 6.17 13.61 -2.02
CA ALA A 244 4.81 13.15 -2.25
C ALA A 244 4.38 12.08 -1.24
N THR A 245 5.21 11.06 -1.04
CA THR A 245 5.02 10.01 -0.03
C THR A 245 4.84 10.61 1.37
N LEU A 246 5.67 11.58 1.75
CA LEU A 246 5.57 12.23 3.05
C LEU A 246 4.29 13.07 3.20
N LEU A 247 3.90 13.81 2.17
CA LEU A 247 2.65 14.58 2.15
C LEU A 247 1.46 13.66 2.46
N TRP A 248 1.35 12.54 1.74
CA TRP A 248 0.28 11.57 1.89
C TRP A 248 0.35 10.75 3.19
N ALA A 249 1.53 10.60 3.79
CA ALA A 249 1.69 9.97 5.10
C ALA A 249 1.27 10.87 6.28
N LYS A 250 1.28 12.21 6.09
CA LYS A 250 1.17 13.17 7.21
C LYS A 250 -0.09 14.00 7.17
N VAL A 251 -0.54 14.40 5.99
CA VAL A 251 -1.75 15.18 5.84
C VAL A 251 -2.94 14.24 5.84
N LYS A 252 -3.90 14.48 6.73
CA LYS A 252 -5.11 13.66 6.82
C LYS A 252 -5.88 13.71 5.51
N CYS A 253 -6.19 12.54 4.98
CA CYS A 253 -7.05 12.37 3.81
C CYS A 253 -8.37 11.70 4.24
N ARG A 254 -9.44 11.98 3.51
CA ARG A 254 -10.65 11.17 3.61
C ARG A 254 -10.40 9.85 2.89
N SER A 255 -10.56 8.74 3.60
CA SER A 255 -10.37 7.39 3.07
C SER A 255 -11.61 6.53 3.29
N ARG A 256 -11.70 5.47 2.52
CA ARG A 256 -12.64 4.36 2.71
C ARG A 256 -11.83 3.11 3.02
N PHE A 257 -12.35 2.25 3.87
CA PHE A 257 -11.60 1.14 4.44
C PHE A 257 -12.51 -0.09 4.58
N ILE A 258 -11.99 -1.26 4.21
CA ILE A 258 -12.55 -2.58 4.48
C ILE A 258 -11.54 -3.32 5.35
N GLY A 259 -12.08 -4.02 6.34
CA GLY A 259 -11.31 -4.94 7.17
C GLY A 259 -11.52 -4.63 8.64
N GLY A 260 -11.80 -5.65 9.42
CA GLY A 260 -11.91 -5.67 10.86
C GLY A 260 -10.57 -5.83 11.57
N ARG A 261 -10.61 -5.85 12.90
CA ARG A 261 -9.41 -5.86 13.75
C ARG A 261 -9.25 -7.19 14.47
N CYS A 262 -8.43 -8.09 13.93
CA CYS A 262 -7.99 -9.27 14.67
C CYS A 262 -6.79 -8.94 15.58
N ASN A 263 -7.00 -8.91 16.89
CA ASN A 263 -5.90 -8.80 17.87
C ASN A 263 -5.48 -10.15 18.47
N ASP A 264 -6.16 -11.22 18.07
CA ASP A 264 -5.81 -12.56 18.54
C ASP A 264 -4.57 -13.05 17.80
N LYS A 265 -3.55 -13.45 18.57
CA LYS A 265 -2.28 -13.94 18.02
C LYS A 265 -2.36 -15.41 17.60
N ASP A 266 -3.30 -16.14 18.17
CA ASP A 266 -3.52 -17.56 17.87
C ASP A 266 -5.03 -17.82 17.82
N PRO A 267 -5.72 -17.25 16.81
CA PRO A 267 -7.16 -17.38 16.70
C PRO A 267 -7.53 -18.85 16.56
N ALA A 268 -8.55 -19.27 17.31
CA ALA A 268 -9.03 -20.65 17.27
C ALA A 268 -9.38 -21.08 15.84
N LYS A 269 -8.94 -22.27 15.44
CA LYS A 269 -9.16 -22.86 14.12
C LYS A 269 -10.04 -24.09 14.22
N ASP A 270 -10.84 -24.32 13.19
CA ASP A 270 -11.58 -25.57 13.02
C ASP A 270 -10.59 -26.74 12.83
N PRO A 271 -10.68 -27.81 13.63
CA PRO A 271 -9.72 -28.90 13.57
C PRO A 271 -9.82 -29.77 12.32
N GLN A 272 -10.93 -29.71 11.58
CA GLN A 272 -11.12 -30.51 10.37
C GLN A 272 -10.62 -29.81 9.11
N THR A 273 -10.75 -28.50 9.06
CA THR A 273 -10.45 -27.68 7.88
C THR A 273 -9.24 -26.78 8.07
N GLY A 274 -8.93 -26.36 9.29
CA GLY A 274 -7.92 -25.35 9.58
C GLY A 274 -8.41 -23.91 9.41
N ARG A 275 -9.69 -23.70 9.07
CA ARG A 275 -10.33 -22.38 8.95
C ARG A 275 -10.36 -21.67 10.29
N ILE A 276 -9.95 -20.40 10.30
CA ILE A 276 -10.12 -19.52 11.47
C ILE A 276 -11.61 -19.41 11.82
N LEU A 277 -11.96 -19.62 13.10
CA LEU A 277 -13.34 -19.61 13.59
C LEU A 277 -13.84 -18.21 13.92
N SER A 278 -12.94 -17.36 14.39
CA SER A 278 -13.25 -15.99 14.79
C SER A 278 -13.59 -15.15 13.55
N PRO A 279 -14.81 -14.59 13.41
CA PRO A 279 -15.19 -13.80 12.24
C PRO A 279 -14.26 -12.61 12.01
N ILE A 280 -13.87 -11.91 13.09
CA ILE A 280 -12.98 -10.74 13.01
C ILE A 280 -11.53 -11.09 12.61
N CYS A 281 -11.16 -12.37 12.63
CA CYS A 281 -9.85 -12.88 12.19
C CYS A 281 -9.93 -13.69 10.90
N PHE A 282 -11.13 -13.94 10.40
CA PHE A 282 -11.38 -14.51 9.08
C PHE A 282 -11.52 -13.41 8.02
N ASP A 283 -11.95 -12.23 8.44
CA ASP A 283 -11.94 -11.01 7.64
C ASP A 283 -10.56 -10.74 7.00
N THR A 284 -10.46 -10.23 5.78
CA THR A 284 -11.53 -9.75 4.87
C THR A 284 -12.34 -10.89 4.20
N ASN A 285 -13.67 -10.79 4.10
CA ASN A 285 -14.51 -11.80 3.43
C ASN A 285 -14.18 -11.93 1.93
N PRO A 286 -14.10 -13.16 1.36
CA PRO A 286 -13.77 -13.35 -0.06
C PRO A 286 -14.76 -12.70 -1.04
N GLY A 287 -16.04 -12.63 -0.67
CA GLY A 287 -17.07 -11.96 -1.46
C GLY A 287 -16.78 -10.46 -1.55
N THR A 288 -16.47 -9.83 -0.42
CA THR A 288 -16.13 -8.40 -0.35
C THR A 288 -14.85 -8.13 -1.11
N TRP A 289 -13.83 -8.95 -0.91
CA TRP A 289 -12.58 -8.91 -1.64
C TRP A 289 -12.79 -8.93 -3.16
N HIS A 290 -13.57 -9.88 -3.67
CA HIS A 290 -13.82 -10.02 -5.10
C HIS A 290 -14.58 -8.81 -5.65
N LEU A 291 -15.64 -8.38 -4.96
CA LEU A 291 -16.42 -7.20 -5.33
C LEU A 291 -15.56 -5.93 -5.33
N ALA A 292 -14.70 -5.77 -4.33
CA ALA A 292 -13.78 -4.64 -4.21
C ALA A 292 -12.79 -4.59 -5.37
N ILE A 293 -12.07 -5.68 -5.64
CA ILE A 293 -11.10 -5.77 -6.73
C ILE A 293 -11.75 -5.49 -8.09
N VAL A 294 -12.87 -6.15 -8.40
CA VAL A 294 -13.51 -6.05 -9.72
C VAL A 294 -14.11 -4.66 -9.95
N ASN A 295 -14.79 -4.09 -8.96
CA ASN A 295 -15.42 -2.78 -9.14
C ASN A 295 -14.41 -1.62 -9.05
N GLN A 296 -13.40 -1.71 -8.19
CA GLN A 296 -12.41 -0.64 -8.05
C GLN A 296 -11.41 -0.64 -9.23
N ILE A 297 -10.79 -1.79 -9.51
CA ILE A 297 -9.77 -1.88 -10.56
C ILE A 297 -10.41 -2.04 -11.94
N GLY A 298 -11.40 -2.93 -12.08
CA GLY A 298 -12.00 -3.26 -13.37
C GLY A 298 -13.00 -2.21 -13.87
N ALA A 299 -13.98 -1.87 -13.03
CA ALA A 299 -15.06 -0.96 -13.41
C ALA A 299 -14.69 0.53 -13.25
N SER A 300 -14.01 0.88 -12.15
CA SER A 300 -13.64 2.27 -11.84
C SER A 300 -12.29 2.67 -12.41
N ARG A 301 -11.48 1.71 -12.87
CA ARG A 301 -10.15 1.93 -13.48
C ARG A 301 -9.25 2.77 -12.57
N ARG A 302 -9.30 2.51 -11.26
CA ARG A 302 -8.53 3.22 -10.25
C ARG A 302 -7.96 2.27 -9.22
N SER A 303 -6.72 2.52 -8.81
CA SER A 303 -6.04 1.70 -7.81
C SER A 303 -6.69 1.81 -6.42
N MET A 304 -6.26 0.92 -5.55
CA MET A 304 -6.53 0.90 -4.11
C MET A 304 -5.32 0.32 -3.39
N VAL A 305 -5.24 0.53 -2.08
CA VAL A 305 -4.20 -0.02 -1.24
C VAL A 305 -4.67 -1.33 -0.63
N MET A 306 -3.80 -2.33 -0.67
CA MET A 306 -3.96 -3.63 -0.04
C MET A 306 -2.83 -3.88 0.96
N ASP A 307 -3.14 -4.46 2.11
CA ASP A 307 -2.10 -5.07 2.95
C ASP A 307 -1.66 -6.40 2.32
N ALA A 308 -0.43 -6.43 1.79
CA ALA A 308 0.12 -7.58 1.07
C ALA A 308 0.84 -8.60 1.97
N THR A 309 0.77 -8.41 3.29
CA THR A 309 1.33 -9.31 4.31
C THR A 309 0.27 -9.97 5.18
N TYR A 310 0.66 -11.11 5.76
CA TYR A 310 -0.20 -11.91 6.62
C TYR A 310 0.37 -12.05 8.05
N ASP A 311 1.33 -11.19 8.40
CA ASP A 311 2.09 -11.31 9.65
C ASP A 311 2.05 -10.02 10.47
N TYR A 312 3.03 -9.85 11.36
CA TYR A 312 3.14 -8.69 12.24
C TYR A 312 3.41 -7.37 11.47
N GLN A 313 4.04 -7.45 10.30
CA GLN A 313 4.37 -6.29 9.49
C GLN A 313 3.12 -5.82 8.74
N VAL A 314 3.07 -4.53 8.42
CA VAL A 314 2.02 -3.96 7.58
C VAL A 314 2.65 -3.39 6.33
N TRP A 315 2.26 -3.94 5.19
CA TRP A 315 2.80 -3.54 3.89
C TRP A 315 1.68 -3.08 2.98
N ASN A 316 1.53 -1.76 2.93
CA ASN A 316 0.59 -1.08 2.05
C ASN A 316 1.14 -1.09 0.63
N GLN A 317 0.47 -1.80 -0.27
CA GLN A 317 0.86 -1.90 -1.67
C GLN A 317 -0.28 -1.44 -2.58
N PRO A 318 -0.03 -0.60 -3.59
CA PRO A 318 -1.04 -0.19 -4.55
C PRO A 318 -1.30 -1.30 -5.58
N VAL A 319 -2.57 -1.66 -5.76
CA VAL A 319 -3.00 -2.71 -6.70
C VAL A 319 -2.96 -2.18 -8.13
N LEU A 320 -2.33 -2.94 -9.03
CA LEU A 320 -2.15 -2.57 -10.44
C LEU A 320 -3.12 -3.29 -11.37
N SER A 321 -3.31 -4.60 -11.16
CA SER A 321 -4.15 -5.42 -12.05
C SER A 321 -4.66 -6.66 -11.35
N TYR A 322 -5.69 -7.27 -11.95
CA TYR A 322 -6.12 -8.61 -11.59
C TYR A 322 -6.51 -9.41 -12.83
N SER A 323 -6.47 -10.73 -12.69
CA SER A 323 -7.18 -11.66 -13.56
C SER A 323 -7.72 -12.81 -12.72
N TYR A 324 -8.84 -13.39 -13.08
CA TYR A 324 -9.36 -14.56 -12.39
C TYR A 324 -9.93 -15.61 -13.34
N ARG A 325 -9.92 -16.86 -12.86
CA ARG A 325 -10.48 -18.02 -13.53
C ARG A 325 -11.47 -18.71 -12.62
N TYR A 326 -12.51 -19.29 -13.21
CA TYR A 326 -13.44 -20.12 -12.48
C TYR A 326 -12.92 -21.55 -12.35
N PHE A 327 -13.22 -22.18 -11.22
CA PHE A 327 -13.19 -23.64 -11.10
C PHE A 327 -14.47 -24.13 -10.44
N HIS A 328 -14.84 -25.38 -10.73
CA HIS A 328 -16.00 -26.02 -10.16
C HIS A 328 -15.63 -26.63 -8.79
N PRO A 329 -16.13 -26.13 -7.64
CA PRO A 329 -15.63 -26.52 -6.31
C PRO A 329 -15.70 -28.02 -6.00
N LYS A 330 -16.80 -28.67 -6.38
CA LYS A 330 -16.99 -30.13 -6.19
C LYS A 330 -16.02 -30.99 -6.99
N SER A 331 -15.81 -30.66 -8.27
CA SER A 331 -15.02 -31.48 -9.21
C SER A 331 -13.57 -31.03 -9.34
N MET A 332 -13.27 -29.81 -8.87
CA MET A 332 -11.97 -29.14 -8.86
C MET A 332 -11.42 -28.79 -10.24
N TYR A 333 -12.21 -28.95 -11.31
CA TYR A 333 -11.78 -28.59 -12.66
C TYR A 333 -12.02 -27.12 -12.96
N TYR A 334 -11.09 -26.49 -13.68
CA TYR A 334 -11.32 -25.18 -14.26
C TYR A 334 -12.53 -25.19 -15.19
N ALA A 335 -13.21 -24.05 -15.24
CA ALA A 335 -14.41 -23.83 -16.03
C ALA A 335 -14.27 -22.55 -16.86
N ASP A 336 -14.87 -22.55 -18.06
CA ASP A 336 -14.77 -21.44 -19.00
C ASP A 336 -15.88 -20.39 -18.80
N SER A 337 -16.87 -20.70 -17.96
CA SER A 337 -17.97 -19.79 -17.61
C SER A 337 -18.47 -20.03 -16.18
N VAL A 338 -19.12 -19.02 -15.61
CA VAL A 338 -19.81 -19.12 -14.32
C VAL A 338 -20.84 -20.27 -14.30
N ALA A 339 -21.55 -20.50 -15.42
CA ALA A 339 -22.56 -21.55 -15.51
C ALA A 339 -21.96 -22.96 -15.37
N GLU A 340 -20.76 -23.18 -15.90
CA GLU A 340 -20.04 -24.44 -15.78
C GLU A 340 -19.37 -24.63 -14.40
N ALA A 341 -19.00 -23.53 -13.74
CA ALA A 341 -18.31 -23.56 -12.46
C ALA A 341 -19.26 -23.74 -11.27
N ARG A 342 -20.53 -23.36 -11.45
CA ARG A 342 -21.54 -23.30 -10.39
C ARG A 342 -21.91 -24.68 -9.87
N VAL A 343 -21.93 -24.82 -8.55
CA VAL A 343 -22.50 -25.98 -7.84
C VAL A 343 -23.63 -25.52 -6.91
N ALA A 344 -24.81 -26.15 -7.02
CA ALA A 344 -25.89 -25.91 -6.07
C ALA A 344 -25.51 -26.46 -4.69
N VAL A 345 -25.89 -25.77 -3.61
CA VAL A 345 -25.52 -26.19 -2.23
C VAL A 345 -25.92 -27.63 -1.94
N GLY A 346 -27.13 -28.05 -2.35
CA GLY A 346 -27.61 -29.42 -2.17
C GLY A 346 -26.80 -30.49 -2.93
N ASP A 347 -26.09 -30.11 -3.99
CA ASP A 347 -25.28 -31.01 -4.81
C ASP A 347 -23.80 -31.03 -4.36
N PHE A 348 -23.36 -30.11 -3.50
CA PHE A 348 -21.97 -30.01 -3.06
C PHE A 348 -21.64 -30.95 -1.88
N THR A 349 -21.77 -32.25 -2.13
CA THR A 349 -21.69 -33.30 -1.10
C THR A 349 -20.33 -33.47 -0.39
N ASN A 350 -19.26 -32.90 -0.93
CA ASN A 350 -17.90 -32.96 -0.40
C ASN A 350 -17.38 -31.59 0.08
N ASP A 351 -18.28 -30.63 0.29
CA ASP A 351 -17.95 -29.29 0.76
C ASP A 351 -17.35 -29.32 2.17
N LYS A 352 -16.10 -28.91 2.27
CA LYS A 352 -15.40 -28.82 3.56
C LYS A 352 -15.88 -27.64 4.40
N PHE A 353 -16.46 -26.63 3.76
CA PHE A 353 -16.91 -25.41 4.41
C PHE A 353 -18.41 -25.36 4.71
N ALA A 354 -19.15 -26.46 4.49
CA ALA A 354 -20.62 -26.49 4.55
C ALA A 354 -21.23 -25.90 5.83
N GLN A 355 -20.55 -26.03 6.98
CA GLN A 355 -21.02 -25.48 8.26
C GLN A 355 -20.80 -23.97 8.44
N PHE A 356 -19.95 -23.36 7.60
CA PHE A 356 -19.58 -21.94 7.68
C PHE A 356 -20.35 -21.06 6.69
N ARG A 357 -20.90 -21.68 5.64
CA ARG A 357 -21.64 -20.98 4.60
C ARG A 357 -22.90 -20.30 5.10
N SER A 358 -23.29 -19.23 4.43
CA SER A 358 -24.57 -18.58 4.67
C SER A 358 -25.74 -19.52 4.35
N ASN A 359 -26.83 -19.39 5.11
CA ASN A 359 -28.07 -20.11 4.83
C ASN A 359 -28.79 -19.57 3.58
N ASP A 360 -28.42 -18.37 3.12
CA ASP A 360 -29.00 -17.71 1.95
C ASP A 360 -28.28 -18.09 0.64
N THR A 361 -27.26 -18.94 0.73
CA THR A 361 -26.47 -19.42 -0.41
C THR A 361 -27.26 -20.41 -1.23
N ASP A 362 -27.53 -20.07 -2.48
CA ASP A 362 -28.16 -20.94 -3.47
C ASP A 362 -27.11 -21.80 -4.18
N SER A 363 -25.99 -21.17 -4.55
CA SER A 363 -24.93 -21.81 -5.31
C SER A 363 -23.55 -21.25 -5.02
N ILE A 364 -22.52 -22.03 -5.35
CA ILE A 364 -21.12 -21.74 -5.03
C ILE A 364 -20.28 -21.83 -6.31
N VAL A 365 -19.32 -20.92 -6.45
CA VAL A 365 -18.36 -20.89 -7.57
C VAL A 365 -16.95 -20.70 -7.01
N GLY A 366 -15.99 -21.50 -7.48
CA GLY A 366 -14.60 -21.37 -7.10
C GLY A 366 -13.86 -20.36 -7.97
N ILE A 367 -12.97 -19.57 -7.37
CA ILE A 367 -12.17 -18.54 -8.01
C ILE A 367 -10.69 -18.74 -7.71
N GLU A 368 -9.88 -18.77 -8.76
CA GLU A 368 -8.44 -18.49 -8.68
C GLU A 368 -8.21 -17.08 -9.20
N MET A 369 -7.78 -16.16 -8.34
CA MET A 369 -7.51 -14.78 -8.70
C MET A 369 -6.01 -14.47 -8.58
N LYS A 370 -5.42 -14.02 -9.67
CA LYS A 370 -4.10 -13.39 -9.71
C LYS A 370 -4.25 -11.89 -9.49
N VAL A 371 -3.53 -11.34 -8.52
CA VAL A 371 -3.47 -9.90 -8.28
C VAL A 371 -2.03 -9.45 -8.46
N SER A 372 -1.82 -8.43 -9.28
CA SER A 372 -0.52 -7.76 -9.41
C SER A 372 -0.56 -6.43 -8.68
N TYR A 373 0.45 -6.16 -7.87
CA TYR A 373 0.62 -4.92 -7.12
C TYR A 373 2.05 -4.42 -7.28
N VAL A 374 2.22 -3.10 -7.21
CA VAL A 374 3.52 -2.46 -7.32
C VAL A 374 4.25 -2.60 -5.99
N VAL A 375 5.57 -2.83 -6.02
CA VAL A 375 6.42 -2.99 -4.83
C VAL A 375 7.52 -1.93 -4.79
N GLU A 376 8.21 -1.89 -3.66
CA GLU A 376 9.24 -0.91 -3.39
C GLU A 376 10.42 -0.99 -4.37
N LYS A 377 11.06 0.15 -4.61
CA LYS A 377 12.30 0.28 -5.36
C LYS A 377 13.30 1.11 -4.56
N THR A 378 14.55 0.68 -4.54
CA THR A 378 15.64 1.46 -3.94
C THR A 378 15.78 2.82 -4.64
N PRO A 379 15.81 3.94 -3.91
CA PRO A 379 15.87 5.26 -4.51
C PRO A 379 17.26 5.52 -5.10
N ASP A 380 17.31 6.23 -6.22
CA ASP A 380 18.54 6.57 -6.93
C ASP A 380 18.49 7.98 -7.56
N HIS A 381 19.60 8.38 -8.16
CA HIS A 381 19.73 9.61 -8.94
C HIS A 381 19.49 9.39 -10.45
N ALA A 382 18.65 8.42 -10.82
CA ALA A 382 18.19 8.31 -12.21
C ALA A 382 17.52 9.61 -12.62
N LYS A 383 17.86 10.12 -13.81
CA LYS A 383 17.34 11.41 -14.28
C LYS A 383 15.96 11.32 -14.91
N ILE A 384 15.52 10.10 -15.19
CA ILE A 384 14.26 9.78 -15.82
C ILE A 384 13.60 8.65 -15.03
N ASP A 385 12.27 8.64 -14.99
CA ASP A 385 11.47 7.59 -14.38
C ASP A 385 10.27 7.27 -15.28
N SER A 386 10.01 5.99 -15.46
CA SER A 386 8.95 5.47 -16.32
C SER A 386 8.31 4.24 -15.69
N SER A 387 7.15 3.82 -16.21
CA SER A 387 6.51 2.58 -15.75
C SER A 387 7.34 1.32 -16.02
N ALA A 388 8.35 1.40 -16.90
CA ALA A 388 9.28 0.29 -17.13
C ALA A 388 10.27 0.11 -15.96
N ASP A 389 10.39 1.10 -15.08
CA ASP A 389 11.27 1.08 -13.93
C ASP A 389 10.56 0.55 -12.67
N ASP A 390 9.24 0.39 -12.71
CA ASP A 390 8.45 -0.11 -11.59
C ASP A 390 8.67 -1.60 -11.36
N GLN A 391 8.59 -1.99 -10.10
CA GLN A 391 8.64 -3.38 -9.67
C GLN A 391 7.22 -3.86 -9.41
N VAL A 392 6.85 -5.02 -9.96
CA VAL A 392 5.51 -5.59 -9.82
C VAL A 392 5.63 -7.02 -9.34
N LYS A 393 4.87 -7.36 -8.30
CA LYS A 393 4.71 -8.74 -7.84
C LYS A 393 3.29 -9.19 -8.08
N THR A 394 3.13 -10.49 -8.34
CA THR A 394 1.82 -11.12 -8.48
C THR A 394 1.60 -12.16 -7.40
N VAL A 395 0.44 -12.16 -6.77
CA VAL A 395 0.01 -13.15 -5.78
C VAL A 395 -1.23 -13.88 -6.27
N VAL A 396 -1.37 -15.16 -5.92
CA VAL A 396 -2.51 -16.01 -6.28
C VAL A 396 -3.36 -16.29 -5.05
N TYR A 397 -4.63 -15.93 -5.10
CA TYR A 397 -5.60 -16.26 -4.07
C TYR A 397 -6.65 -17.26 -4.57
N LEU A 398 -6.95 -18.24 -3.73
CA LEU A 398 -7.96 -19.27 -3.97
C LEU A 398 -9.11 -19.12 -2.97
N TYR A 399 -10.34 -19.02 -3.48
CA TYR A 399 -11.53 -18.87 -2.65
C TYR A 399 -12.79 -19.37 -3.37
N ASP A 400 -13.80 -19.73 -2.59
CA ASP A 400 -15.16 -19.92 -3.05
C ASP A 400 -15.96 -18.63 -2.88
N LEU A 401 -16.86 -18.36 -3.82
CA LEU A 401 -17.89 -17.33 -3.71
C LEU A 401 -19.25 -17.96 -3.50
N GLU A 402 -20.00 -17.41 -2.56
CA GLU A 402 -21.37 -17.78 -2.25
C GLU A 402 -22.33 -16.84 -2.99
N LEU A 403 -23.25 -17.43 -3.74
CA LEU A 403 -24.21 -16.71 -4.56
C LEU A 403 -25.64 -16.92 -4.04
N ASP A 404 -26.43 -15.84 -4.02
CA ASP A 404 -27.86 -15.92 -3.80
C ASP A 404 -28.61 -16.47 -5.04
N PHE A 405 -29.93 -16.64 -4.92
CA PHE A 405 -30.78 -17.14 -6.02
C PHE A 405 -30.80 -16.22 -7.26
N ALA A 406 -30.46 -14.94 -7.10
CA ALA A 406 -30.35 -13.96 -8.17
C ALA A 406 -28.95 -13.94 -8.81
N GLY A 407 -27.99 -14.67 -8.24
CA GLY A 407 -26.60 -14.74 -8.69
C GLY A 407 -25.72 -13.60 -8.16
N ASN A 408 -26.17 -12.85 -7.15
CA ASN A 408 -25.32 -11.87 -6.47
C ASN A 408 -24.37 -12.57 -5.49
N ILE A 409 -23.17 -12.04 -5.37
CA ILE A 409 -22.17 -12.46 -4.38
C ILE A 409 -22.65 -11.97 -3.00
N ILE A 410 -22.76 -12.90 -2.06
CA ILE A 410 -23.21 -12.62 -0.68
C ILE A 410 -22.19 -13.03 0.39
N GLY A 411 -21.07 -13.64 -0.03
CA GLY A 411 -20.01 -14.09 0.86
C GLY A 411 -19.03 -15.01 0.15
N GLY A 412 -18.21 -15.72 0.92
CA GLY A 412 -17.27 -16.70 0.40
C GLY A 412 -16.41 -17.36 1.47
N GLU A 413 -15.61 -18.34 1.07
CA GLU A 413 -14.66 -19.05 1.93
C GLU A 413 -13.26 -19.10 1.30
N TRP A 414 -12.23 -18.74 2.07
CA TRP A 414 -10.83 -18.80 1.64
C TRP A 414 -10.30 -20.24 1.69
N TYR A 415 -9.45 -20.61 0.73
CA TYR A 415 -8.69 -21.86 0.79
C TYR A 415 -7.34 -21.72 1.52
N GLN A 416 -6.93 -20.52 1.88
CA GLN A 416 -5.75 -20.24 2.69
C GLN A 416 -6.12 -19.23 3.76
N ASN A 417 -5.68 -19.44 5.00
CA ASN A 417 -5.80 -18.43 6.03
C ASN A 417 -5.02 -17.18 5.61
N ALA A 418 -3.87 -17.34 4.94
CA ALA A 418 -3.11 -16.20 4.46
C ALA A 418 -3.77 -15.47 3.27
N HIS A 419 -4.42 -14.34 3.56
CA HIS A 419 -5.08 -13.43 2.62
C HIS A 419 -4.94 -11.97 3.11
N PRO A 420 -5.25 -10.94 2.31
CA PRO A 420 -5.14 -9.55 2.74
C PRO A 420 -5.97 -9.28 4.01
N ASP A 421 -5.37 -8.56 4.97
CA ASP A 421 -6.02 -8.18 6.24
C ASP A 421 -6.99 -7.00 6.04
N PHE A 422 -6.64 -6.07 5.16
CA PHE A 422 -7.50 -4.92 4.87
C PHE A 422 -7.25 -4.31 3.47
N LEU A 423 -8.25 -3.56 3.03
CA LEU A 423 -8.21 -2.72 1.83
C LEU A 423 -8.54 -1.28 2.21
N TRP A 424 -7.89 -0.31 1.59
CA TRP A 424 -8.27 1.09 1.76
C TRP A 424 -7.94 1.94 0.54
N THR A 425 -8.66 3.04 0.37
CA THR A 425 -8.38 3.99 -0.71
C THR A 425 -8.83 5.40 -0.31
N PRO A 426 -8.07 6.46 -0.64
CA PRO A 426 -8.56 7.83 -0.54
C PRO A 426 -9.79 8.05 -1.42
N VAL A 427 -10.63 9.02 -1.05
CA VAL A 427 -11.77 9.42 -1.90
C VAL A 427 -11.26 9.94 -3.26
N GLN A 428 -12.00 9.66 -4.32
CA GLN A 428 -11.65 10.10 -5.68
C GLN A 428 -11.49 11.63 -5.76
N GLY A 429 -10.40 12.06 -6.39
CA GLY A 429 -10.09 13.48 -6.61
C GLY A 429 -9.73 14.26 -5.34
N GLU A 430 -9.48 13.59 -4.21
CA GLU A 430 -9.02 14.26 -3.00
C GLU A 430 -7.65 14.92 -3.24
N ARG A 431 -7.60 16.24 -3.04
CA ARG A 431 -6.35 17.00 -2.98
C ARG A 431 -6.00 17.28 -1.52
N LEU A 432 -4.79 16.89 -1.10
CA LEU A 432 -4.34 17.14 0.27
C LEU A 432 -3.94 18.60 0.45
N LEU A 433 -4.32 19.16 1.59
CA LEU A 433 -3.95 20.51 1.99
C LEU A 433 -3.51 20.49 3.46
N THR A 434 -2.29 20.98 3.68
CA THR A 434 -1.80 21.32 5.02
C THR A 434 -2.68 22.40 5.66
N ALA A 435 -2.64 22.54 6.97
CA ALA A 435 -3.36 23.60 7.68
C ALA A 435 -2.96 25.00 7.19
N ALA A 436 -1.68 25.19 6.84
CA ALA A 436 -1.19 26.44 6.25
C ALA A 436 -1.93 26.78 4.95
N GLU A 437 -2.07 25.81 4.04
CA GLU A 437 -2.73 25.98 2.73
C GLU A 437 -4.25 26.14 2.81
N ARG A 438 -4.89 25.72 3.91
CA ARG A 438 -6.34 25.94 4.12
C ARG A 438 -6.68 27.38 4.47
N HIS A 439 -5.71 28.12 5.01
CA HIS A 439 -5.91 29.48 5.50
C HIS A 439 -5.22 30.54 4.62
N ILE A 440 -4.31 30.11 3.75
CA ILE A 440 -3.49 30.98 2.91
C ILE A 440 -3.64 30.55 1.44
N SER A 441 -4.01 31.49 0.59
CA SER A 441 -4.10 31.24 -0.85
C SER A 441 -2.72 31.37 -1.50
N LEU A 442 -2.11 30.25 -1.86
CA LEU A 442 -0.83 30.19 -2.57
C LEU A 442 -1.07 30.19 -4.09
N ASN A 443 -1.58 31.32 -4.63
CA ASN A 443 -2.01 31.42 -6.04
C ASN A 443 -0.90 31.91 -6.99
N GLU A 444 0.33 32.01 -6.52
CA GLU A 444 1.44 32.52 -7.33
C GLU A 444 1.98 31.41 -8.22
N ASN A 445 2.26 31.75 -9.49
CA ASN A 445 2.87 30.83 -10.44
C ASN A 445 4.38 30.76 -10.18
N TRP A 446 4.78 29.88 -9.26
CA TRP A 446 6.20 29.65 -8.98
C TRP A 446 6.89 29.12 -10.25
N GLN A 447 8.04 29.71 -10.60
CA GLN A 447 8.88 29.28 -11.71
C GLN A 447 10.18 28.72 -11.17
N SER A 448 10.69 27.64 -11.78
CA SER A 448 11.87 26.92 -11.31
C SER A 448 13.13 27.81 -11.17
N GLY A 449 13.29 28.81 -12.03
CA GLY A 449 14.41 29.76 -11.98
C GLY A 449 14.22 30.94 -11.02
N GLN A 450 13.20 30.94 -10.17
CA GLN A 450 12.91 31.99 -9.20
C GLN A 450 12.80 31.40 -7.78
N PRO A 451 13.27 32.13 -6.74
CA PRO A 451 13.02 31.73 -5.36
C PRO A 451 11.53 31.68 -5.07
N LEU A 452 11.13 30.82 -4.13
CA LEU A 452 9.77 30.84 -3.59
C LEU A 452 9.47 32.19 -2.96
N ALA A 453 8.23 32.69 -3.10
CA ALA A 453 7.83 33.90 -2.41
C ALA A 453 7.84 33.71 -0.88
N GLU A 454 8.06 34.80 -0.14
CA GLU A 454 8.20 34.78 1.32
C GLU A 454 7.02 34.08 2.04
N GLN A 455 5.80 34.25 1.52
CA GLN A 455 4.62 33.61 2.08
C GLN A 455 4.63 32.08 1.94
N TRP A 456 5.16 31.55 0.82
CA TRP A 456 5.35 30.11 0.63
C TRP A 456 6.41 29.58 1.59
N GLN A 457 7.53 30.29 1.72
CA GLN A 457 8.61 29.96 2.64
C GLN A 457 8.09 29.83 4.08
N GLN A 458 7.41 30.86 4.59
CA GLN A 458 6.84 30.87 5.94
C GLN A 458 5.81 29.75 6.15
N SER A 459 4.92 29.55 5.18
CA SER A 459 3.90 28.49 5.23
C SER A 459 4.54 27.09 5.25
N ALA A 460 5.60 26.90 4.48
CA ALA A 460 6.34 25.65 4.40
C ALA A 460 7.05 25.31 5.70
N SER A 461 7.73 26.27 6.33
CA SER A 461 8.35 26.07 7.65
C SER A 461 7.30 25.74 8.71
N MET A 462 6.13 26.40 8.68
CA MET A 462 5.03 26.09 9.60
C MET A 462 4.48 24.66 9.41
N ALA A 463 4.23 24.25 8.17
CA ALA A 463 3.76 22.90 7.86
C ALA A 463 4.79 21.84 8.27
N ALA A 464 6.08 22.09 7.99
CA ALA A 464 7.16 21.21 8.41
C ALA A 464 7.23 21.05 9.94
N GLU A 465 7.15 22.15 10.71
CA GLU A 465 7.28 22.10 12.17
C GLU A 465 6.06 21.48 12.87
N TYR A 466 4.83 21.82 12.43
CA TYR A 466 3.60 21.45 13.14
C TYR A 466 2.89 20.23 12.56
N GLU A 467 2.96 20.03 11.25
CA GLU A 467 2.30 18.90 10.55
C GLU A 467 3.31 17.83 10.09
N GLN A 468 4.61 18.12 10.15
CA GLN A 468 5.69 17.22 9.70
C GLN A 468 5.59 16.89 8.20
N ALA A 469 5.00 17.80 7.43
CA ALA A 469 4.67 17.61 6.03
C ALA A 469 5.26 18.73 5.17
N PRO A 470 5.60 18.45 3.89
CA PRO A 470 5.81 19.51 2.92
C PRO A 470 4.46 20.16 2.53
N LEU A 471 4.49 21.33 1.90
CA LEU A 471 3.29 21.92 1.29
C LEU A 471 2.88 21.13 0.05
N ALA A 472 1.58 20.88 -0.12
CA ALA A 472 1.06 20.22 -1.30
C ALA A 472 1.40 21.02 -2.57
N ALA A 473 1.27 22.35 -2.53
CA ALA A 473 1.57 23.23 -3.66
C ALA A 473 3.04 23.13 -4.12
N ILE A 474 4.00 22.94 -3.21
CA ILE A 474 5.42 22.76 -3.58
C ILE A 474 5.63 21.39 -4.22
N VAL A 475 5.05 20.33 -3.65
CA VAL A 475 5.17 18.96 -4.18
C VAL A 475 4.56 18.87 -5.58
N GLU A 476 3.34 19.38 -5.76
CA GLU A 476 2.65 19.39 -7.05
C GLU A 476 3.43 20.18 -8.10
N GLN A 477 3.97 21.35 -7.74
CA GLN A 477 4.77 22.15 -8.68
C GLN A 477 6.10 21.48 -9.04
N LEU A 478 6.75 20.77 -8.11
CA LEU A 478 7.94 19.97 -8.41
C LEU A 478 7.61 18.83 -9.38
N ILE A 479 6.46 18.16 -9.24
CA ILE A 479 5.98 17.16 -10.20
C ILE A 479 5.77 17.79 -11.58
N GLU A 480 5.15 18.97 -11.65
CA GLU A 480 4.98 19.69 -12.92
C GLU A 480 6.32 20.03 -13.57
N PHE A 481 7.30 20.52 -12.82
CA PHE A 481 8.65 20.79 -13.34
C PHE A 481 9.35 19.51 -13.80
N SER A 482 9.18 18.40 -13.08
CA SER A 482 9.70 17.09 -13.48
C SER A 482 9.08 16.57 -14.78
N ASN A 483 7.90 17.04 -15.15
CA ASN A 483 7.13 16.58 -16.32
C ASN A 483 7.13 17.57 -17.49
N SER A 484 7.87 18.67 -17.38
CA SER A 484 7.91 19.78 -18.36
C SER A 484 9.03 19.67 -19.40
#